data_AF-A0A4Q3RRA1-F1
#
_entry.id   AF-A0A4Q3RRA1-F1
#
_cell.length_a   1.000
_cell.length_b   1.000
_cell.length_c   1.000
_cell.angle_alpha   90.00
_cell.angle_beta   90.00
_cell.angle_gamma   90.00
#
_symmetry.space_group_name_H-M   'P 1'
#
loop_
_entity.id
_entity.type
_entity.pdbx_description
1 polymer ?
#
loop_
_entity_poly.entity_id
_entity_poly.type
_entity_poly.pdbx_seq_one_letter_code
_entity_poly.pdbx_strand_id
1 'polypeptide(L)'
;MIHFIMKIAINARFLSAAKLEGLGRFAYETSKWIVENHPEHEYLFIFDRAYDPNLIFSERIQPIIVAPQARHPFRIGDVIIYADYNMASDTIFSKDDAKFYDSFYVVDPYNKFNPRMFKRNIRFHPGDLYNRNDHNLTLSRLVNLGVYKFVKARFEEVDTVPDRRLNAYYYLSPNNRYSAKAQISALTKSNNSTGTDLTLSIKNRNAFRSAEQLTLSGFIGLETQIAGQQNVG
;
A
#
# COMPACT_ATOMS: atom_id res chain seq x y z
N MET A 1 -25.22 -45.79 -18.07
CA MET A 1 -24.32 -44.71 -17.62
C MET A 1 -25.15 -43.47 -17.38
N ILE A 2 -25.39 -43.10 -16.12
CA ILE A 2 -26.24 -41.96 -15.75
C ILE A 2 -25.41 -40.70 -15.97
N HIS A 3 -25.79 -39.84 -16.92
CA HIS A 3 -25.18 -38.52 -17.08
C HIS A 3 -25.74 -37.59 -16.02
N PHE A 4 -24.88 -37.06 -15.16
CA PHE A 4 -25.27 -36.13 -14.10
C PHE A 4 -25.10 -34.70 -14.61
N ILE A 5 -26.21 -34.00 -14.81
CA ILE A 5 -26.22 -32.59 -15.20
C ILE A 5 -26.10 -31.75 -13.93
N MET A 6 -25.10 -30.87 -13.87
CA MET A 6 -24.88 -29.95 -12.75
C MET A 6 -25.12 -28.51 -13.18
N LYS A 7 -25.60 -27.69 -12.22
CA LYS A 7 -25.63 -26.24 -12.34
C LYS A 7 -24.41 -25.65 -11.62
N ILE A 8 -23.54 -24.99 -12.37
CA ILE A 8 -22.27 -24.45 -11.88
C ILE A 8 -22.36 -22.93 -11.86
N ALA A 9 -22.33 -22.34 -10.67
CA ALA A 9 -22.31 -20.89 -10.50
C ALA A 9 -20.88 -20.35 -10.57
N ILE A 10 -20.62 -19.42 -11.48
CA ILE A 10 -19.33 -18.77 -11.68
C ILE A 10 -19.46 -17.28 -11.35
N ASN A 11 -18.64 -16.80 -10.43
CA ASN A 11 -18.55 -15.38 -10.14
C ASN A 11 -17.86 -14.66 -11.30
N ALA A 12 -18.61 -13.87 -12.06
CA ALA A 12 -18.16 -13.24 -13.29
C ALA A 12 -17.55 -11.84 -13.07
N ARG A 13 -17.15 -11.47 -11.83
CA ARG A 13 -16.58 -10.15 -11.51
C ARG A 13 -15.41 -9.74 -12.41
N PHE A 14 -14.57 -10.70 -12.81
CA PHE A 14 -13.40 -10.45 -13.67
C PHE A 14 -13.70 -10.54 -15.17
N LEU A 15 -14.90 -10.98 -15.55
CA LEU A 15 -15.36 -11.05 -16.94
C LEU A 15 -15.94 -9.69 -17.33
N SER A 16 -15.10 -8.82 -17.89
CA SER A 16 -15.49 -7.49 -18.36
C SER A 16 -14.76 -7.19 -19.66
N ALA A 17 -15.50 -6.90 -20.72
CA ALA A 17 -14.96 -6.68 -22.06
C ALA A 17 -13.89 -5.58 -22.11
N ALA A 18 -14.05 -4.53 -21.30
CA ALA A 18 -13.07 -3.43 -21.20
C ALA A 18 -11.78 -3.79 -20.42
N LYS A 19 -11.66 -5.00 -19.83
CA LYS A 19 -10.57 -5.35 -18.91
C LYS A 19 -10.12 -6.81 -19.00
N LEU A 20 -10.02 -7.34 -20.21
CA LEU A 20 -9.50 -8.69 -20.49
C LEU A 20 -7.97 -8.74 -20.57
N GLU A 21 -7.29 -8.18 -19.57
CA GLU A 21 -5.84 -8.30 -19.40
C GLU A 21 -5.51 -8.97 -18.05
N GLY A 22 -4.39 -9.69 -18.00
CA GLY A 22 -3.94 -10.40 -16.79
C GLY A 22 -5.00 -11.36 -16.23
N LEU A 23 -5.41 -11.14 -14.98
CA LEU A 23 -6.43 -11.94 -14.29
C LEU A 23 -7.78 -11.97 -15.04
N GLY A 24 -8.15 -10.89 -15.74
CA GLY A 24 -9.38 -10.85 -16.52
C GLY A 24 -9.33 -11.81 -17.71
N ARG A 25 -8.19 -11.84 -18.42
CA ARG A 25 -7.97 -12.79 -19.52
C ARG A 25 -7.91 -14.22 -19.02
N PHE A 26 -7.19 -14.48 -17.94
CA PHE A 26 -7.12 -15.81 -17.35
C PHE A 26 -8.50 -16.33 -16.93
N ALA A 27 -9.29 -15.50 -16.25
CA ALA A 27 -10.65 -15.85 -15.87
C ALA A 27 -11.53 -16.14 -17.10
N TYR A 28 -11.41 -15.33 -18.16
CA TYR A 28 -12.13 -15.54 -19.41
C TYR A 28 -11.77 -16.86 -20.08
N GLU A 29 -10.48 -17.12 -20.32
CA GLU A 29 -10.02 -18.34 -20.99
C GLU A 29 -10.35 -19.59 -20.17
N THR A 30 -10.20 -19.55 -18.84
CA THR A 30 -10.56 -20.67 -17.97
C THR A 30 -12.07 -20.93 -18.02
N SER A 31 -12.88 -19.88 -17.91
CA SER A 31 -14.35 -20.03 -17.98
C SER A 31 -14.78 -20.57 -19.34
N LYS A 32 -14.15 -20.09 -20.42
CA LYS A 32 -14.40 -20.57 -21.77
C LYS A 32 -14.05 -22.03 -21.94
N TRP A 33 -12.84 -22.41 -21.53
CA TRP A 33 -12.37 -23.78 -21.59
C TRP A 33 -13.28 -24.75 -20.82
N ILE A 34 -13.72 -24.39 -19.61
CA ILE A 34 -14.63 -25.23 -18.80
C ILE A 34 -15.95 -25.49 -19.54
N VAL A 35 -16.57 -24.43 -20.08
CA VAL A 35 -17.88 -24.54 -20.75
C VAL A 35 -17.79 -25.30 -22.07
N GLU A 36 -16.69 -25.15 -22.82
CA GLU A 36 -16.46 -25.86 -24.09
C GLU A 36 -16.18 -27.35 -23.87
N ASN A 37 -15.46 -27.70 -22.80
CA ASN A 37 -15.08 -29.09 -22.53
C ASN A 37 -16.15 -29.86 -21.73
N HIS A 38 -17.09 -29.16 -21.08
CA HIS A 38 -18.18 -29.77 -20.31
C HIS A 38 -19.56 -29.24 -20.72
N PRO A 39 -19.98 -29.44 -21.98
CA PRO A 39 -21.25 -28.93 -22.52
C PRO A 39 -22.51 -29.57 -21.89
N GLU A 40 -22.34 -30.66 -21.13
CA GLU A 40 -23.39 -31.35 -20.39
C GLU A 40 -23.88 -30.58 -19.14
N HIS A 41 -23.17 -29.53 -18.72
CA HIS A 41 -23.52 -28.74 -17.54
C HIS A 41 -24.16 -27.39 -17.91
N GLU A 42 -24.90 -26.82 -16.96
CA GLU A 42 -25.45 -25.46 -17.06
C GLU A 42 -24.60 -24.50 -16.22
N TYR A 43 -24.31 -23.31 -16.78
CA TYR A 43 -23.42 -22.34 -16.15
C TYR A 43 -24.16 -21.07 -15.81
N LEU A 44 -24.14 -20.68 -14.53
CA LEU A 44 -24.75 -19.44 -14.06
C LEU A 44 -23.64 -18.40 -13.91
N PHE A 45 -23.54 -17.46 -14.84
CA PHE A 45 -22.54 -16.39 -14.76
C PHE A 45 -23.12 -15.24 -13.95
N ILE A 46 -22.62 -15.05 -12.74
CA ILE A 46 -23.14 -14.06 -11.81
C ILE A 46 -22.36 -12.76 -11.96
N PHE A 47 -22.99 -11.75 -12.53
CA PHE A 47 -22.47 -10.41 -12.73
C PHE A 47 -22.97 -9.44 -11.66
N ASP A 48 -22.10 -8.52 -11.25
CA ASP A 48 -22.39 -7.42 -10.32
C ASP A 48 -22.76 -6.10 -11.06
N ARG A 49 -22.86 -6.15 -12.39
CA ARG A 49 -23.11 -5.03 -13.32
C ARG A 49 -23.67 -5.53 -14.65
N ALA A 50 -24.05 -4.62 -15.55
CA ALA A 50 -24.38 -4.96 -16.93
C ALA A 50 -23.21 -5.72 -17.59
N TYR A 51 -23.52 -6.84 -18.24
CA TYR A 51 -22.54 -7.68 -18.92
C TYR A 51 -22.52 -7.40 -20.42
N ASP A 52 -21.39 -7.68 -21.05
CA ASP A 52 -21.26 -7.63 -22.51
C ASP A 52 -21.76 -8.96 -23.11
N PRO A 53 -22.66 -8.94 -24.11
CA PRO A 53 -23.15 -10.16 -24.77
C PRO A 53 -22.03 -11.07 -25.29
N ASN A 54 -20.87 -10.52 -25.66
CA ASN A 54 -19.71 -11.30 -26.14
C ASN A 54 -19.09 -12.21 -25.06
N LEU A 55 -19.43 -12.00 -23.78
CA LEU A 55 -19.00 -12.85 -22.67
C LEU A 55 -19.88 -14.09 -22.52
N ILE A 56 -20.98 -14.18 -23.27
CA ILE A 56 -21.90 -15.32 -23.31
C ILE A 56 -21.62 -16.09 -24.59
N PHE A 57 -20.57 -16.90 -24.57
CA PHE A 57 -20.06 -17.62 -25.75
C PHE A 57 -20.67 -19.03 -25.93
N SER A 58 -21.66 -19.40 -25.12
CA SER A 58 -22.37 -20.68 -25.20
C SER A 58 -23.82 -20.53 -24.73
N GLU A 59 -24.75 -21.25 -25.36
CA GLU A 59 -26.17 -21.30 -24.98
C GLU A 59 -26.41 -21.94 -23.60
N ARG A 60 -25.41 -22.64 -23.06
CA ARG A 60 -25.43 -23.21 -21.70
C ARG A 60 -25.13 -22.20 -20.61
N ILE A 61 -24.75 -20.98 -20.97
CA ILE A 61 -24.46 -19.90 -20.03
C ILE A 61 -25.72 -19.07 -19.81
N GLN A 62 -26.18 -19.02 -18.57
CA GLN A 62 -27.24 -18.15 -18.10
C GLN A 62 -26.61 -16.98 -17.33
N PRO A 63 -26.59 -15.76 -17.90
CA PRO A 63 -26.13 -14.59 -17.18
C PRO A 63 -27.18 -14.15 -16.14
N ILE A 64 -26.72 -13.92 -14.91
CA ILE A 64 -27.53 -13.39 -13.83
C ILE A 64 -26.88 -12.10 -13.35
N ILE A 65 -27.63 -11.01 -13.39
CA ILE A 65 -27.22 -9.74 -12.78
C ILE A 65 -27.83 -9.71 -11.37
N VAL A 66 -26.99 -9.72 -10.34
CA VAL A 66 -27.45 -9.64 -8.95
C VAL A 66 -27.37 -8.20 -8.47
N ALA A 67 -28.51 -7.69 -7.99
CA ALA A 67 -28.60 -6.40 -7.31
C ALA A 67 -28.52 -6.59 -5.78
N PRO A 68 -28.03 -5.59 -5.01
CA PRO A 68 -27.45 -4.33 -5.48
C PRO A 68 -26.06 -4.55 -6.10
N GLN A 69 -25.60 -3.61 -6.93
CA GLN A 69 -24.19 -3.61 -7.36
C GLN A 69 -23.31 -3.84 -6.13
N ALA A 70 -22.31 -4.71 -6.24
CA ALA A 70 -21.53 -5.21 -5.10
C ALA A 70 -20.73 -4.13 -4.33
N ARG A 71 -20.94 -2.83 -4.60
CA ARG A 71 -20.33 -1.68 -3.92
C ARG A 71 -21.26 -0.46 -4.01
N HIS A 72 -22.04 -0.17 -2.97
CA HIS A 72 -22.34 1.24 -2.72
C HIS A 72 -21.03 1.91 -2.34
N PRO A 73 -20.55 2.92 -3.08
CA PRO A 73 -19.27 3.53 -2.78
C PRO A 73 -19.37 4.29 -1.47
N PHE A 74 -18.45 4.01 -0.55
CA PHE A 74 -18.33 4.78 0.68
C PHE A 74 -17.65 6.11 0.41
N ARG A 75 -18.11 7.15 1.09
CA ARG A 75 -17.43 8.45 1.13
C ARG A 75 -16.54 8.55 2.34
N ILE A 76 -15.43 9.25 2.23
CA ILE A 76 -14.59 9.57 3.37
C ILE A 76 -15.31 10.60 4.23
N GLY A 77 -15.44 10.29 5.53
CA GLY A 77 -15.91 11.22 6.54
C GLY A 77 -14.75 12.05 7.08
N ASP A 78 -14.55 12.04 8.39
CA ASP A 78 -13.41 12.71 9.02
C ASP A 78 -12.11 11.94 8.75
N VAL A 79 -11.02 12.69 8.62
CA VAL A 79 -9.66 12.15 8.59
C VAL A 79 -8.94 12.56 9.86
N ILE A 80 -8.55 11.59 10.69
CA ILE A 80 -7.89 11.81 11.98
C ILE A 80 -6.52 11.14 11.98
N ILE A 81 -5.50 11.86 12.42
CA ILE A 81 -4.10 11.44 12.37
C ILE A 81 -3.51 11.51 13.77
N TYR A 82 -3.13 10.35 14.31
CA TYR A 82 -2.37 10.22 15.54
C TYR A 82 -0.89 10.12 15.19
N ALA A 83 -0.17 11.25 15.32
CA ALA A 83 1.21 11.37 14.84
C ALA A 83 2.25 10.71 15.77
N ASP A 84 1.88 10.46 17.02
CA ASP A 84 2.73 9.87 18.06
C ASP A 84 2.06 8.65 18.72
N TYR A 85 1.52 7.75 17.91
CA TYR A 85 0.78 6.60 18.41
C TYR A 85 1.71 5.53 18.99
N ASN A 86 1.46 5.13 20.24
CA ASN A 86 2.11 4.01 20.89
C ASN A 86 1.05 2.98 21.33
N MET A 87 1.14 1.74 20.82
CA MET A 87 0.23 0.66 21.20
C MET A 87 0.36 0.24 22.67
N ALA A 88 1.50 0.52 23.30
CA ALA A 88 1.77 0.14 24.68
C ALA A 88 1.24 1.15 25.72
N SER A 89 0.74 2.31 25.29
CA SER A 89 0.08 3.26 26.18
C SER A 89 -1.43 3.07 26.08
N ASP A 90 -2.07 2.73 27.18
CA ASP A 90 -3.54 2.67 27.31
C ASP A 90 -4.21 4.05 27.12
N THR A 91 -3.42 5.13 27.11
CA THR A 91 -3.87 6.47 26.72
C THR A 91 -3.84 6.59 25.21
N ILE A 92 -4.88 6.11 24.53
CA ILE A 92 -5.21 6.60 23.20
C ILE A 92 -5.43 8.10 23.38
N PHE A 93 -4.54 8.94 22.82
CA PHE A 93 -4.71 10.38 22.86
C PHE A 93 -6.14 10.73 22.45
N SER A 94 -6.85 11.50 23.28
CA SER A 94 -8.24 11.83 23.02
C SER A 94 -8.34 12.64 21.74
N LYS A 95 -9.50 12.53 21.06
CA LYS A 95 -9.86 13.42 19.95
C LYS A 95 -9.82 14.90 20.39
N ASP A 96 -9.87 15.18 21.70
CA ASP A 96 -9.80 16.52 22.29
C ASP A 96 -8.45 17.21 22.07
N ASP A 97 -7.35 16.44 21.92
CA ASP A 97 -6.03 16.98 21.58
C ASP A 97 -5.88 17.26 20.08
N ALA A 98 -6.90 16.93 19.29
CA ALA A 98 -6.82 17.01 17.84
C ALA A 98 -6.96 18.46 17.36
N LYS A 99 -5.96 18.93 16.62
CA LYS A 99 -5.98 20.23 15.97
C LYS A 99 -6.43 20.06 14.53
N PHE A 100 -7.43 20.84 14.12
CA PHE A 100 -7.90 20.87 12.75
C PHE A 100 -6.90 21.61 11.85
N TYR A 101 -6.51 20.98 10.74
CA TYR A 101 -5.65 21.55 9.72
C TYR A 101 -6.23 21.24 8.35
N ASP A 102 -6.67 22.29 7.64
CA ASP A 102 -7.20 22.22 6.27
C ASP A 102 -8.46 21.34 6.16
N SER A 103 -8.29 20.02 6.12
CA SER A 103 -9.35 19.03 5.96
C SER A 103 -9.22 17.82 6.89
N PHE A 104 -8.24 17.82 7.80
CA PHE A 104 -7.95 16.69 8.67
C PHE A 104 -7.60 17.15 10.09
N TYR A 105 -7.77 16.24 11.04
CA TYR A 105 -7.45 16.46 12.44
C TYR A 105 -6.11 15.79 12.77
N VAL A 106 -5.19 16.49 13.42
CA VAL A 106 -3.89 15.98 13.84
C VAL A 106 -3.77 16.00 15.35
N VAL A 107 -3.49 14.84 15.92
CA VAL A 107 -3.14 14.63 17.32
C VAL A 107 -1.62 14.45 17.41
N ASP A 108 -0.94 15.54 17.78
CA ASP A 108 0.51 15.61 17.99
C ASP A 108 0.80 16.54 19.19
N PRO A 109 0.61 16.05 20.44
CA PRO A 109 0.70 16.89 21.64
C PRO A 109 2.09 17.50 21.82
N TYR A 110 3.13 16.83 21.33
CA TYR A 110 4.52 17.29 21.42
C TYR A 110 4.97 18.12 20.21
N ASN A 111 4.10 18.34 19.22
CA ASN A 111 4.38 19.10 18.00
C ASN A 111 5.69 18.64 17.30
N LYS A 112 5.89 17.31 17.26
CA LYS A 112 7.05 16.66 16.64
C LYS A 112 7.07 16.86 15.13
N PHE A 113 5.91 17.05 14.52
CA PHE A 113 5.69 17.03 13.08
C PHE A 113 4.97 18.29 12.60
N ASN A 114 5.39 18.80 11.44
CA ASN A 114 4.72 19.91 10.79
C ASN A 114 3.49 19.39 10.02
N PRO A 115 2.26 19.89 10.27
CA PRO A 115 1.05 19.40 9.62
C PRO A 115 1.08 19.37 8.08
N ARG A 116 1.92 20.23 7.47
CA ARG A 116 2.12 20.26 6.00
C ARG A 116 2.59 18.92 5.44
N MET A 117 3.30 18.10 6.21
CA MET A 117 3.72 16.77 5.75
C MET A 117 2.54 15.83 5.57
N PHE A 118 1.51 15.92 6.41
CA PHE A 118 0.31 15.09 6.27
C PHE A 118 -0.48 15.49 5.04
N LYS A 119 -0.68 16.79 4.83
CA LYS A 119 -1.34 17.34 3.62
C LYS A 119 -0.71 16.84 2.31
N ARG A 120 0.62 16.69 2.27
CA ARG A 120 1.33 16.22 1.06
C ARG A 120 1.20 14.71 0.83
N ASN A 121 1.04 13.94 1.90
CA ASN A 121 1.18 12.47 1.85
C ASN A 121 -0.15 11.73 1.94
N ILE A 122 -1.15 12.30 2.63
CA ILE A 122 -2.49 11.73 2.77
C ILE A 122 -3.35 12.24 1.61
N ARG A 123 -3.91 11.31 0.84
CA ARG A 123 -4.72 11.65 -0.33
C ARG A 123 -6.19 11.90 -0.01
N PHE A 124 -6.71 11.27 1.04
CA PHE A 124 -8.12 11.35 1.37
C PHE A 124 -8.44 12.67 2.05
N HIS A 125 -9.48 13.32 1.55
CA HIS A 125 -10.14 14.47 2.14
C HIS A 125 -11.61 14.10 2.42
N PRO A 126 -12.26 14.72 3.41
CA PRO A 126 -13.68 14.54 3.65
C PRO A 126 -14.51 14.77 2.38
N GLY A 127 -15.39 13.83 2.06
CA GLY A 127 -16.23 13.82 0.87
C GLY A 127 -15.68 13.00 -0.30
N ASP A 128 -14.38 12.65 -0.31
CA ASP A 128 -13.78 11.83 -1.36
C ASP A 128 -14.43 10.44 -1.42
N LEU A 129 -14.49 9.84 -2.61
CA LEU A 129 -14.88 8.43 -2.73
C LEU A 129 -13.75 7.53 -2.23
N TYR A 130 -14.09 6.54 -1.41
CA TYR A 130 -13.12 5.56 -0.97
C TYR A 130 -12.58 4.75 -2.15
N ASN A 131 -11.24 4.74 -2.27
CA ASN A 131 -10.54 4.00 -3.30
C ASN A 131 -9.36 3.24 -2.69
N ARG A 132 -9.25 1.94 -2.98
CA ARG A 132 -8.13 1.10 -2.53
C ARG A 132 -6.77 1.60 -3.05
N ASN A 133 -6.73 2.19 -4.24
CA ASN A 133 -5.49 2.73 -4.80
C ASN A 133 -4.96 3.91 -3.96
N ASP A 134 -5.85 4.82 -3.56
CA ASP A 134 -5.47 6.01 -2.76
C ASP A 134 -5.15 5.66 -1.31
N HIS A 135 -5.85 4.65 -0.78
CA HIS A 135 -5.49 4.02 0.49
C HIS A 135 -4.06 3.50 0.43
N ASN A 136 -3.76 2.60 -0.52
CA ASN A 136 -2.45 1.97 -0.63
C ASN A 136 -1.36 3.02 -0.87
N LEU A 137 -1.61 4.00 -1.74
CA LEU A 137 -0.67 5.08 -2.02
C LEU A 137 -0.39 5.94 -0.77
N THR A 138 -1.42 6.26 0.02
CA THR A 138 -1.24 7.00 1.28
C THR A 138 -0.38 6.20 2.26
N LEU A 139 -0.67 4.91 2.46
CA LEU A 139 0.12 4.05 3.33
C LEU A 139 1.58 3.97 2.86
N SER A 140 1.80 3.69 1.57
CA SER A 140 3.15 3.62 1.00
C SER A 140 3.92 4.93 1.17
N ARG A 141 3.27 6.09 0.94
CA ARG A 141 3.90 7.41 1.15
C ARG A 141 4.33 7.58 2.60
N LEU A 142 3.44 7.35 3.56
CA LEU A 142 3.72 7.52 4.98
C LEU A 142 4.82 6.57 5.48
N VAL A 143 4.83 5.31 5.03
CA VAL A 143 5.89 4.35 5.34
C VAL A 143 7.22 4.82 4.75
N ASN A 144 7.22 5.27 3.50
CA ASN A 144 8.43 5.69 2.78
C ASN A 144 9.01 7.02 3.28
N LEU A 145 8.27 7.82 4.06
CA LEU A 145 8.83 9.00 4.74
C LEU A 145 10.01 8.63 5.65
N GLY A 146 10.04 7.40 6.17
CA GLY A 146 11.13 6.88 7.01
C GLY A 146 11.21 7.51 8.41
N VAL A 147 10.30 8.43 8.76
CA VAL A 147 10.15 8.97 10.12
C VAL A 147 9.26 8.14 11.02
N TYR A 148 8.48 7.23 10.46
CA TYR A 148 7.61 6.31 11.19
C TYR A 148 8.17 4.89 11.11
N LYS A 149 8.10 4.16 12.23
CA LYS A 149 8.40 2.74 12.30
C LYS A 149 7.19 1.91 11.88
N PHE A 150 5.99 2.35 12.27
CA PHE A 150 4.73 1.70 11.93
C PHE A 150 3.70 2.72 11.47
N VAL A 151 2.91 2.33 10.48
CA VAL A 151 1.80 3.10 9.93
C VAL A 151 0.61 2.16 9.84
N LYS A 152 -0.50 2.52 10.47
CA LYS A 152 -1.74 1.77 10.42
C LYS A 152 -2.89 2.70 10.04
N ALA A 153 -3.64 2.33 9.02
CA ALA A 153 -4.89 3.00 8.67
C ALA A 153 -6.07 2.13 9.10
N ARG A 154 -7.07 2.73 9.71
CA ARG A 154 -8.36 2.08 10.01
C ARG A 154 -9.48 2.95 9.44
N PHE A 155 -10.45 2.31 8.79
CA PHE A 155 -11.64 2.96 8.27
C PHE A 155 -12.82 2.41 9.04
N GLU A 156 -13.57 3.28 9.72
CA GLU A 156 -14.72 2.90 10.54
C GLU A 156 -15.98 3.56 10.00
N GLU A 157 -17.07 2.80 9.90
CA GLU A 157 -18.36 3.30 9.43
C GLU A 157 -18.95 4.32 10.40
N VAL A 158 -19.60 5.33 9.84
CA VAL A 158 -20.34 6.33 10.62
C VAL A 158 -21.81 5.92 10.65
N ASP A 159 -22.22 5.27 11.74
CA ASP A 159 -23.56 4.71 11.92
C ASP A 159 -24.69 5.78 11.87
N THR A 160 -24.35 7.05 12.08
CA THR A 160 -25.32 8.14 12.26
C THR A 160 -25.71 8.87 10.95
N VAL A 161 -25.20 8.47 9.78
CA VAL A 161 -25.40 9.22 8.52
C VAL A 161 -26.02 8.32 7.45
N PRO A 162 -27.12 8.74 6.78
CA PRO A 162 -27.74 7.98 5.68
C PRO A 162 -26.81 7.79 4.48
N ASP A 163 -25.95 8.79 4.24
CA ASP A 163 -24.86 8.78 3.27
C ASP A 163 -23.69 8.00 3.88
N ARG A 164 -23.53 6.73 3.48
CA ARG A 164 -22.54 5.77 4.00
C ARG A 164 -21.13 6.37 3.99
N ARG A 165 -20.63 6.74 5.18
CA ARG A 165 -19.32 7.36 5.36
C ARG A 165 -18.37 6.48 6.15
N LEU A 166 -17.09 6.61 5.83
CA LEU A 166 -15.98 5.99 6.53
C LEU A 166 -15.07 7.07 7.12
N ASN A 167 -14.98 7.13 8.44
CA ASN A 167 -13.95 7.92 9.10
C ASN A 167 -12.60 7.21 8.94
N ALA A 168 -11.59 7.95 8.52
CA ALA A 168 -10.24 7.45 8.31
C ALA A 168 -9.35 7.81 9.50
N TYR A 169 -8.83 6.80 10.19
CA TYR A 169 -7.92 6.94 11.32
C TYR A 169 -6.52 6.47 10.92
N TYR A 170 -5.54 7.36 11.01
CA TYR A 170 -4.13 7.06 10.77
C TYR A 170 -3.38 7.03 12.10
N TYR A 171 -2.88 5.87 12.46
CA TYR A 171 -2.05 5.65 13.64
C TYR A 171 -0.59 5.53 13.21
N LEU A 172 0.21 6.52 13.58
CA LEU A 172 1.60 6.65 13.15
C LEU A 172 2.50 6.51 14.37
N SER A 173 3.38 5.51 14.37
CA SER A 173 4.36 5.30 15.43
C SER A 173 5.73 5.82 14.99
N PRO A 174 6.24 6.92 15.58
CA PRO A 174 7.52 7.50 15.18
C PRO A 174 8.70 6.55 15.34
N ASN A 175 9.69 6.72 14.47
CA ASN A 175 11.01 6.10 14.58
C ASN A 175 11.95 7.01 15.39
N ASN A 176 13.07 6.45 15.84
CA ASN A 176 14.10 7.22 16.54
C ASN A 176 14.61 8.35 15.65
N ARG A 177 14.40 9.59 16.10
CA ARG A 177 14.73 10.81 15.35
C ARG A 177 16.21 10.85 14.97
N TYR A 178 17.10 10.42 15.87
CA TYR A 178 18.55 10.40 15.66
C TYR A 178 19.07 8.96 15.66
N SER A 179 20.08 8.68 14.82
CA SER A 179 20.84 7.44 14.87
C SER A 179 22.28 7.66 14.40
N ALA A 180 23.22 6.94 14.99
CA ALA A 180 24.60 6.89 14.54
C ALA A 180 24.95 5.47 14.06
N LYS A 181 25.85 5.36 13.08
CA LYS A 181 26.36 4.10 12.53
C LYS A 181 27.87 4.22 12.32
N ALA A 182 28.61 3.23 12.78
CA ALA A 182 30.02 3.02 12.41
C ALA A 182 30.12 1.75 11.57
N GLN A 183 30.87 1.80 10.47
CA GLN A 183 31.05 0.66 9.55
C GLN A 183 32.51 0.57 9.15
N ILE A 184 33.10 -0.63 9.30
CA ILE A 184 34.45 -0.95 8.84
C ILE A 184 34.30 -1.81 7.58
N SER A 185 35.13 -1.60 6.57
CA SER A 185 35.11 -2.36 5.31
C SER A 185 36.51 -2.62 4.79
N ALA A 186 36.75 -3.82 4.27
CA ALA A 186 37.99 -4.19 3.57
C ALA A 186 37.68 -4.30 2.07
N LEU A 187 38.50 -3.67 1.22
CA LEU A 187 38.31 -3.62 -0.23
C LEU A 187 39.53 -4.24 -0.93
N THR A 188 39.28 -5.14 -1.88
CA THR A 188 40.30 -5.65 -2.81
C THR A 188 39.95 -5.17 -4.21
N LYS A 189 40.77 -4.29 -4.79
CA LYS A 189 40.60 -3.75 -6.13
C LYS A 189 41.34 -4.62 -7.15
N SER A 190 40.83 -4.72 -8.39
CA SER A 190 41.43 -5.52 -9.48
C SER A 190 42.82 -5.07 -9.91
N ASN A 191 43.27 -3.89 -9.47
CA ASN A 191 44.64 -3.38 -9.66
C ASN A 191 45.60 -3.81 -8.54
N ASN A 192 45.33 -4.93 -7.87
CA ASN A 192 46.16 -5.50 -6.80
C ASN A 192 46.30 -4.57 -5.57
N SER A 193 45.34 -3.67 -5.35
CA SER A 193 45.31 -2.80 -4.17
C SER A 193 44.35 -3.33 -3.12
N THR A 194 44.80 -3.34 -1.87
CA THR A 194 44.01 -3.71 -0.70
C THR A 194 43.87 -2.50 0.22
N GLY A 195 42.64 -2.17 0.59
CA GLY A 195 42.33 -1.05 1.47
C GLY A 195 41.41 -1.44 2.62
N THR A 196 41.47 -0.68 3.71
CA THR A 196 40.52 -0.74 4.82
C THR A 196 39.99 0.65 5.10
N ASP A 197 38.67 0.78 5.16
CA ASP A 197 37.98 2.04 5.40
C ASP A 197 37.05 1.97 6.61
N LEU A 198 36.99 3.07 7.36
CA LEU A 198 36.03 3.33 8.43
C LEU A 198 35.08 4.44 7.99
N THR A 199 33.78 4.16 8.05
CA THR A 199 32.70 5.12 7.81
C THR A 199 31.95 5.40 9.10
N LEU A 200 31.85 6.67 9.49
CA LEU A 200 30.98 7.14 10.55
C LEU A 200 29.80 7.90 9.94
N SER A 201 28.57 7.61 10.35
CA SER A 201 27.37 8.24 9.81
C SER A 201 26.39 8.59 10.91
N ILE A 202 25.97 9.86 10.97
CA ILE A 202 24.94 10.37 11.87
C ILE A 202 23.74 10.78 11.03
N LYS A 203 22.54 10.36 11.43
CA LYS A 203 21.29 10.61 10.71
C LYS A 203 20.25 11.25 11.63
N ASN A 204 19.69 12.36 11.18
CA ASN A 204 18.47 12.97 11.71
C ASN A 204 17.33 12.72 10.73
N ARG A 205 16.32 11.94 11.12
CA ARG A 205 15.19 11.56 10.25
C ARG A 205 14.16 12.66 10.06
N ASN A 206 14.17 13.72 10.89
CA ASN A 206 13.17 14.77 10.86
C ASN A 206 13.81 16.14 11.16
N ALA A 207 14.70 16.57 10.27
CA ALA A 207 15.52 17.77 10.46
C ALA A 207 14.69 19.05 10.53
N PHE A 208 13.71 19.21 9.64
CA PHE A 208 12.84 20.40 9.56
C PHE A 208 11.39 20.11 9.94
N ARG A 209 11.16 19.03 10.68
CA ARG A 209 9.84 18.56 11.17
C ARG A 209 8.86 18.09 10.09
N SER A 210 9.21 18.07 8.80
CA SER A 210 8.33 17.62 7.72
C SER A 210 8.83 16.34 7.04
N ALA A 211 9.47 15.46 7.82
CA ALA A 211 10.08 14.19 7.38
C ALA A 211 11.33 14.31 6.49
N GLU A 212 12.05 15.42 6.59
CA GLU A 212 13.33 15.56 5.92
C GLU A 212 14.43 14.79 6.66
N GLN A 213 15.10 13.90 5.94
CA GLN A 213 16.20 13.11 6.46
C GLN A 213 17.52 13.77 6.11
N LEU A 214 18.29 14.18 7.12
CA LEU A 214 19.64 14.69 6.99
C LEU A 214 20.61 13.60 7.48
N THR A 215 21.59 13.23 6.66
CA THR A 215 22.66 12.29 7.04
C THR A 215 24.00 12.97 6.82
N LEU A 216 24.83 12.99 7.85
CA LEU A 216 26.22 13.43 7.79
C LEU A 216 27.12 12.21 7.91
N SER A 217 28.00 11.99 6.93
CA SER A 217 28.92 10.86 6.89
C SER A 217 30.36 11.33 6.72
N GLY A 218 31.27 10.73 7.49
CA GLY A 218 32.71 10.90 7.39
C GLY A 218 33.39 9.56 7.12
N PHE A 219 34.47 9.59 6.34
CA PHE A 219 35.17 8.40 5.88
C PHE A 219 36.66 8.56 6.14
N ILE A 220 37.31 7.49 6.60
CA ILE A 220 38.76 7.41 6.81
C ILE A 220 39.23 6.11 6.17
N GLY A 221 40.17 6.19 5.22
CA GLY A 221 40.64 5.04 4.46
C GLY A 221 42.15 4.91 4.43
N LEU A 222 42.64 3.67 4.49
CA LEU A 222 44.05 3.31 4.29
C LEU A 222 44.12 2.33 3.11
N GLU A 223 44.86 2.68 2.06
CA GLU A 223 45.07 1.81 0.89
C GLU A 223 46.55 1.44 0.74
N THR A 224 46.80 0.18 0.44
CA THR A 224 48.13 -0.35 0.09
C THR A 224 48.07 -1.00 -1.29
N GLN A 225 49.11 -0.85 -2.11
CA GLN A 225 49.22 -1.53 -3.40
C GLN A 225 50.20 -2.70 -3.28
N ILE A 226 49.73 -3.89 -3.64
CA ILE A 226 50.59 -5.08 -3.71
C ILE A 226 51.24 -5.05 -5.10
N ALA A 227 52.54 -4.74 -5.14
CA ALA A 227 53.32 -4.63 -6.37
C ALA A 227 53.08 -5.84 -7.29
N GLY A 228 52.81 -5.56 -8.58
CA GLY A 228 52.56 -6.59 -9.58
C GLY A 228 53.80 -7.46 -9.81
N GLN A 229 53.60 -8.77 -9.83
CA GLN A 229 54.60 -9.75 -10.20
C GLN A 229 55.05 -9.46 -11.64
N GLN A 230 56.29 -8.98 -11.81
CA GLN A 230 56.91 -8.86 -13.12
C GLN A 230 57.07 -10.26 -13.71
N ASN A 231 56.29 -10.56 -14.75
CA ASN A 231 56.65 -11.63 -15.67
C ASN A 231 57.84 -11.12 -16.50
N VAL A 232 59.03 -11.62 -16.17
CA VAL A 232 60.21 -11.56 -17.04
C VAL A 232 60.49 -13.00 -17.47
N GLY A 233 60.39 -13.25 -18.78
CA GLY A 233 60.85 -14.50 -19.43
C GLY A 233 59.74 -15.44 -19.82
#